data_AF-A0A0D0CPX7-F1
#
_entry.id   AF-A0A0D0CPX7-F1
#
_cell.length_a   1.000
_cell.length_b   1.000
_cell.length_c   1.000
_cell.angle_alpha   90.00
_cell.angle_beta   90.00
_cell.angle_gamma   90.00
#
_symmetry.space_group_name_H-M   'P 1'
#
loop_
_entity.id
_entity.type
_entity.pdbx_description
1 polymer ?
#
loop_
_entity_poly.entity_id
_entity_poly.type
_entity_poly.pdbx_seq_one_letter_code
_entity_poly.pdbx_strand_id
1 'polypeptide(L)'
;ETPQGTVTWLAQGLAIKESAIHVMKDKRSLKSTATDIQKLVVFRRMDRLSSDISKFIDAATAYMGSAIEDHDDTTTDEAESEWEEQNNDPHSNLPLPFIHIPALPLPSSLGCRNCNEHGLAALADLELQLRIRQANDALQSIHFTLADQAVLFRTEVCQASNQSANTCTWGKVHQADTVL
;
A
#
# COMPACT_ATOMS: atom_id res chain seq x y z
N GLU A 1 6.57 -6.25 28.55
CA GLU A 1 7.13 -5.28 27.60
C GLU A 1 7.21 -5.94 26.24
N THR A 2 6.60 -5.35 25.23
CA THR A 2 6.77 -5.81 23.84
C THR A 2 8.21 -5.50 23.43
N PRO A 3 8.98 -6.47 22.92
CA PRO A 3 10.32 -6.18 22.42
C PRO A 3 10.24 -5.07 21.37
N GLN A 4 11.07 -4.04 21.47
CA GLN A 4 11.13 -2.92 20.51
C GLN A 4 11.20 -3.40 19.03
N GLY A 5 11.75 -4.60 18.81
CA GLY A 5 11.82 -5.25 17.49
C GLY A 5 10.47 -5.66 16.91
N THR A 6 9.48 -6.00 17.73
CA THR A 6 8.18 -6.52 17.28
C THR A 6 7.33 -5.45 16.57
N VAL A 7 7.24 -4.25 17.15
CA VAL A 7 6.54 -3.11 16.53
C VAL A 7 7.21 -2.73 15.21
N THR A 8 8.54 -2.71 15.20
CA THR A 8 9.36 -2.38 14.03
C THR A 8 9.15 -3.39 12.91
N TRP A 9 9.09 -4.69 13.24
CA TRP A 9 8.81 -5.75 12.29
C TRP A 9 7.39 -5.64 11.70
N LEU A 10 6.36 -5.40 12.53
CA LEU A 10 4.99 -5.17 12.02
C LEU A 10 4.94 -3.95 11.09
N ALA A 11 5.57 -2.85 11.47
CA ALA A 11 5.64 -1.65 10.64
C ALA A 11 6.34 -1.93 9.29
N GLN A 12 7.39 -2.75 9.29
CA GLN A 12 8.04 -3.20 8.05
C GLN A 12 7.08 -4.00 7.17
N GLY A 13 6.32 -4.94 7.74
CA GLY A 13 5.34 -5.72 6.97
C GLY A 13 4.24 -4.85 6.35
N LEU A 14 3.74 -3.86 7.10
CA LEU A 14 2.77 -2.88 6.60
C LEU A 14 3.35 -2.01 5.47
N ALA A 15 4.61 -1.56 5.60
CA ALA A 15 5.29 -0.80 4.56
C ALA A 15 5.53 -1.62 3.27
N ILE A 16 5.74 -2.93 3.38
CA ILE A 16 5.83 -3.83 2.22
C ILE A 16 4.45 -3.94 1.54
N LYS A 17 3.35 -4.09 2.30
CA LYS A 17 1.98 -4.07 1.74
C LYS A 17 1.72 -2.76 0.98
N GLU A 18 2.06 -1.63 1.56
CA GLU A 18 1.93 -0.32 0.92
C GLU A 18 2.77 -0.21 -0.37
N SER A 19 4.04 -0.65 -0.31
CA SER A 19 4.93 -0.68 -1.49
C SER A 19 4.36 -1.54 -2.61
N ALA A 20 3.72 -2.66 -2.28
CA ALA A 20 3.05 -3.52 -3.24
C ALA A 20 1.89 -2.82 -3.94
N ILE A 21 1.05 -2.09 -3.21
CA ILE A 21 -0.04 -1.28 -3.77
C ILE A 21 0.50 -0.23 -4.74
N HIS A 22 1.57 0.48 -4.38
CA HIS A 22 2.19 1.48 -5.25
C HIS A 22 2.77 0.87 -6.54
N VAL A 23 3.47 -0.27 -6.44
CA VAL A 23 4.02 -0.95 -7.61
C VAL A 23 2.92 -1.47 -8.53
N MET A 24 1.82 -1.99 -7.98
CA MET A 24 0.65 -2.41 -8.74
C MET A 24 -0.04 -1.24 -9.43
N LYS A 25 -0.18 -0.09 -8.75
CA LYS A 25 -0.68 1.16 -9.33
C LYS A 25 0.21 1.62 -10.49
N ASP A 26 1.53 1.65 -10.30
CA ASP A 26 2.50 2.04 -11.32
C ASP A 26 2.38 1.13 -12.55
N LYS A 27 2.30 -0.20 -12.33
CA LYS A 27 2.09 -1.20 -13.39
C LYS A 27 0.78 -0.97 -14.15
N ARG A 28 -0.33 -0.72 -13.45
CA ARG A 28 -1.64 -0.45 -14.07
C ARG A 28 -1.65 0.87 -14.85
N SER A 29 -0.89 1.86 -14.40
CA SER A 29 -0.77 3.15 -15.08
C SER A 29 0.09 3.10 -16.36
N LEU A 30 0.78 1.98 -16.59
CA LEU A 30 1.71 1.83 -17.70
C LEU A 30 0.95 1.64 -19.01
N LYS A 31 1.05 2.60 -19.92
CA LYS A 31 0.43 2.53 -21.25
C LYS A 31 1.12 1.47 -22.12
N SER A 32 0.39 0.94 -23.10
CA SER A 32 0.97 0.05 -24.13
C SER A 32 2.13 0.68 -24.89
N THR A 33 2.14 2.03 -25.01
CA THR A 33 3.20 2.83 -25.63
C THR A 33 4.34 3.23 -24.68
N ALA A 34 4.39 2.70 -23.46
CA ALA A 34 5.42 3.05 -22.49
C ALA A 34 6.82 2.68 -22.99
N THR A 35 7.80 3.55 -22.72
CA THR A 35 9.18 3.34 -23.13
C THR A 35 9.83 2.20 -22.34
N ASP A 36 10.87 1.59 -22.88
CA ASP A 36 11.60 0.53 -22.20
C ASP A 36 12.21 1.01 -20.88
N ILE A 37 12.57 2.29 -20.79
CA ILE A 37 13.03 2.92 -19.55
C ILE A 37 11.91 2.93 -18.50
N GLN A 38 10.69 3.34 -18.86
CA GLN A 38 9.55 3.35 -17.94
C GLN A 38 9.20 1.94 -17.45
N LYS A 39 9.21 0.96 -18.37
CA LYS A 39 9.01 -0.46 -18.02
C LYS A 39 10.09 -0.94 -17.05
N LEU A 40 11.35 -0.66 -17.34
CA LEU A 40 12.48 -1.07 -16.51
C LEU A 40 12.41 -0.50 -15.08
N VAL A 41 11.92 0.73 -14.91
CA VAL A 41 11.72 1.33 -13.57
C VAL A 41 10.72 0.50 -12.77
N VAL A 42 9.59 0.11 -13.36
CA VAL A 42 8.59 -0.73 -12.70
C VAL A 42 9.15 -2.11 -12.38
N PHE A 43 9.87 -2.75 -13.31
CA PHE A 43 10.56 -4.02 -13.08
C PHE A 43 11.52 -3.96 -11.89
N ARG A 44 12.36 -2.93 -11.78
CA ARG A 44 13.30 -2.79 -10.65
C ARG A 44 12.58 -2.65 -9.31
N ARG A 45 11.45 -1.93 -9.29
CA ARG A 45 10.63 -1.81 -8.07
C ARG A 45 10.00 -3.15 -7.70
N MET A 46 9.55 -3.91 -8.69
CA MET A 46 9.03 -5.27 -8.52
C MET A 46 10.09 -6.23 -7.95
N ASP A 47 11.31 -6.24 -8.50
CA ASP A 47 12.40 -7.09 -8.02
C ASP A 47 12.78 -6.74 -6.57
N ARG A 48 12.84 -5.44 -6.25
CA ARG A 48 13.10 -4.98 -4.90
C ARG A 48 12.00 -5.42 -3.94
N LEU A 49 10.73 -5.25 -4.32
CA LEU A 49 9.59 -5.68 -3.52
C LEU A 49 9.66 -7.19 -3.26
N SER A 50 9.98 -8.00 -4.28
CA SER A 50 10.14 -9.44 -4.12
C SER A 50 11.25 -9.78 -3.12
N SER A 51 12.39 -9.08 -3.17
CA SER A 51 13.48 -9.28 -2.21
C SER A 51 13.07 -8.91 -0.79
N ASP A 52 12.32 -7.81 -0.62
CA ASP A 52 11.87 -7.34 0.68
C ASP A 52 10.82 -8.30 1.29
N ILE A 53 9.93 -8.86 0.46
CA ILE A 53 8.98 -9.91 0.84
C ILE A 53 9.73 -11.16 1.32
N SER A 54 10.71 -11.67 0.55
CA SER A 54 11.47 -12.86 0.95
C SER A 54 12.17 -12.67 2.29
N LYS A 55 12.87 -11.55 2.48
CA LYS A 55 13.53 -11.23 3.77
C LYS A 55 12.54 -11.13 4.92
N PHE A 56 11.36 -10.59 4.64
CA PHE A 56 10.32 -10.46 5.65
C PHE A 56 9.76 -11.83 6.07
N ILE A 57 9.50 -12.72 5.11
CA ILE A 57 9.06 -14.09 5.36
C ILE A 57 10.12 -14.85 6.17
N ASP A 58 11.39 -14.74 5.77
CA ASP A 58 12.51 -15.36 6.52
C ASP A 58 12.54 -14.88 7.97
N ALA A 59 12.33 -13.57 8.20
CA ALA A 59 12.30 -12.98 9.53
C ALA A 59 11.03 -13.32 10.33
N ALA A 60 9.90 -13.60 9.65
CA ALA A 60 8.62 -13.88 10.29
C ALA A 60 8.70 -15.16 11.15
N THR A 61 9.49 -16.15 10.73
CA THR A 61 9.74 -17.38 11.50
C THR A 61 10.28 -17.09 12.90
N ALA A 62 11.07 -16.03 13.08
CA ALA A 62 11.62 -15.65 14.38
C ALA A 62 10.57 -15.02 15.32
N TYR A 63 9.51 -14.41 14.78
CA TYR A 63 8.48 -13.72 15.56
C TYR A 63 7.21 -14.54 15.78
N MET A 64 6.85 -15.39 14.82
CA MET A 64 5.60 -16.17 14.85
C MET A 64 5.84 -17.69 14.92
N GLY A 65 7.08 -18.15 14.77
CA GLY A 65 7.46 -19.56 14.97
C GLY A 65 6.61 -20.51 14.12
N SER A 66 6.10 -21.57 14.76
CA SER A 66 5.29 -22.61 14.11
C SER A 66 3.91 -22.14 13.64
N ALA A 67 3.45 -20.94 14.00
CA ALA A 67 2.17 -20.40 13.51
C ALA A 67 2.18 -20.15 11.98
N ILE A 68 3.37 -20.04 11.39
CA ILE A 68 3.55 -19.92 9.94
C ILE A 68 3.47 -21.30 9.26
N GLU A 69 3.93 -22.35 9.94
CA GLU A 69 3.96 -23.73 9.41
C GLU A 69 2.59 -24.41 9.49
N ASP A 70 1.79 -24.10 10.52
CA ASP A 70 0.43 -24.64 10.72
C ASP A 70 -0.63 -23.96 9.83
N HIS A 71 -0.25 -22.89 9.13
CA HIS A 71 -1.07 -22.24 8.10
C HIS A 71 -0.96 -22.98 6.73
N ASP A 72 -0.43 -24.21 6.71
CA ASP A 72 -0.43 -25.09 5.54
C ASP A 72 -1.51 -26.18 5.65
N ASP A 73 -2.77 -25.80 5.93
CA ASP A 73 -3.91 -26.47 5.32
C ASP A 73 -5.22 -25.70 5.57
N THR A 74 -6.06 -25.70 4.55
CA THR A 74 -7.47 -25.26 4.54
C THR A 74 -7.80 -23.76 4.69
N THR A 75 -8.47 -23.28 3.63
CA THR A 75 -9.13 -21.98 3.45
C THR A 75 -8.20 -20.79 3.27
N THR A 76 -7.57 -20.74 2.10
CA THR A 76 -7.48 -19.48 1.35
C THR A 76 -8.88 -18.88 1.33
N ASP A 77 -9.19 -17.96 2.23
CA ASP A 77 -10.37 -17.13 2.08
C ASP A 77 -10.22 -16.47 0.70
N GLU A 78 -11.12 -16.83 -0.22
CA GLU A 78 -11.25 -16.27 -1.56
C GLU A 78 -11.35 -14.73 -1.56
N ALA A 79 -11.49 -14.11 -0.38
CA ALA A 79 -11.49 -12.68 -0.16
C ALA A 79 -10.14 -11.99 -0.44
N GLU A 80 -8.97 -12.63 -0.24
CA GLU A 80 -7.69 -12.03 -0.67
C GLU A 80 -7.41 -12.23 -2.18
N SER A 81 -8.15 -13.14 -2.83
CA SER A 81 -8.22 -13.25 -4.30
C SER A 81 -9.04 -12.13 -4.96
N GLU A 82 -9.52 -11.13 -4.21
CA GLU A 82 -10.13 -9.93 -4.81
C GLU A 82 -9.10 -9.08 -5.61
N TRP A 83 -7.80 -9.32 -5.42
CA TRP A 83 -6.74 -8.80 -6.31
C TRP A 83 -6.52 -9.63 -7.58
N GLU A 84 -7.19 -10.78 -7.74
CA GLU A 84 -7.40 -11.39 -9.05
C GLU A 84 -8.43 -10.55 -9.81
N GLU A 85 -8.02 -9.32 -10.12
CA GLU A 85 -8.65 -8.50 -11.11
C GLU A 85 -8.48 -9.22 -12.44
N GLN A 86 -9.52 -9.98 -12.76
CA GLN A 86 -10.08 -10.23 -14.09
C GLN A 86 -9.44 -9.32 -15.14
N ASN A 87 -8.25 -9.69 -15.61
CA ASN A 87 -7.67 -9.16 -16.84
C ASN A 87 -8.39 -9.84 -18.01
N ASN A 88 -9.70 -9.57 -18.11
CA ASN A 88 -10.49 -9.88 -19.30
C ASN A 88 -10.48 -8.67 -20.26
N ASP A 89 -9.43 -7.84 -20.24
CA ASP A 89 -9.17 -6.93 -21.35
C ASP A 89 -8.43 -7.73 -22.45
N PRO A 90 -9.08 -8.02 -23.60
CA PRO A 90 -8.45 -8.75 -24.70
C PRO A 90 -7.24 -8.02 -25.31
N HIS A 91 -6.99 -6.76 -24.90
CA HIS A 91 -5.90 -5.93 -25.39
C HIS A 91 -4.72 -5.78 -24.41
N SER A 92 -4.77 -6.35 -23.21
CA SER A 92 -3.68 -6.29 -22.22
C SER A 92 -2.55 -7.27 -22.54
N ASN A 93 -1.95 -7.15 -23.74
CA ASN A 93 -0.70 -7.81 -24.10
C ASN A 93 0.51 -7.05 -23.51
N LEU A 94 0.47 -6.74 -22.21
CA LEU A 94 1.64 -6.20 -21.51
C LEU A 94 2.53 -7.38 -21.10
N PRO A 95 3.79 -7.47 -21.57
CA PRO A 95 4.70 -8.56 -21.25
C PRO A 95 5.35 -8.33 -19.87
N LEU A 96 4.57 -7.87 -18.89
CA LEU A 96 5.01 -7.75 -17.52
C LEU A 96 4.58 -9.03 -16.81
N PRO A 97 5.53 -9.83 -16.29
CA PRO A 97 5.19 -11.05 -15.59
C PRO A 97 4.15 -10.76 -14.51
N PHE A 98 3.17 -11.65 -14.42
CA PHE A 98 2.26 -11.68 -13.29
C PHE A 98 3.09 -11.98 -12.05
N ILE A 99 3.23 -11.00 -11.16
CA ILE A 99 3.79 -11.23 -9.84
C ILE A 99 2.60 -11.50 -8.94
N HIS A 100 2.45 -12.76 -8.56
CA HIS A 100 1.64 -13.12 -7.42
C HIS A 100 2.35 -12.56 -6.18
N ILE A 101 1.80 -11.50 -5.58
CA ILE A 101 2.30 -11.00 -4.30
C ILE A 101 1.83 -12.03 -3.27
N PRO A 102 2.73 -12.83 -2.67
CA PRO A 102 2.31 -13.81 -1.68
C PRO A 102 1.69 -13.10 -0.49
N ALA A 103 0.72 -13.75 0.16
CA ALA A 103 0.14 -13.26 1.41
C ALA A 103 1.29 -13.06 2.42
N LEU A 104 1.49 -11.82 2.84
CA LEU A 104 2.51 -11.49 3.83
C LEU A 104 2.08 -12.05 5.18
N PRO A 105 2.96 -12.79 5.89
CA PRO A 105 2.62 -13.39 7.17
C PRO A 105 2.51 -12.27 8.22
N LEU A 106 1.31 -11.75 8.38
CA LEU A 106 0.94 -10.75 9.39
C LEU A 106 -0.22 -11.32 10.21
N PRO A 107 -0.35 -10.98 11.50
CA PRO A 107 -1.46 -11.46 12.33
C PRO A 107 -2.85 -11.35 11.65
N SER A 108 -3.08 -10.25 10.95
CA SER A 108 -4.31 -10.04 10.16
C SER A 108 -4.57 -11.08 9.05
N SER A 109 -3.54 -11.69 8.46
CA SER A 109 -3.70 -12.74 7.45
C SER A 109 -3.93 -14.13 8.04
N LEU A 110 -3.51 -14.36 9.30
CA LEU A 110 -3.78 -15.62 10.02
C LEU A 110 -5.22 -15.70 10.54
N GLY A 111 -5.90 -14.56 10.68
CA GLY A 111 -7.23 -14.48 11.27
C GLY A 111 -7.23 -14.60 12.80
N CYS A 112 -8.35 -14.17 13.42
CA CYS A 112 -8.44 -14.06 14.88
C CYS A 112 -8.33 -15.42 15.60
N ARG A 113 -8.85 -16.50 15.00
CA ARG A 113 -8.84 -17.83 15.61
C ARG A 113 -7.40 -18.36 15.74
N ASN A 114 -6.65 -18.39 14.65
CA ASN A 114 -5.27 -18.87 14.64
C ASN A 114 -4.38 -17.96 15.48
N CYS A 115 -4.62 -16.64 15.48
CA CYS A 115 -3.91 -15.73 16.38
C CYS A 115 -4.10 -16.11 17.86
N ASN A 116 -5.30 -16.52 18.27
CA ASN A 116 -5.55 -16.96 19.64
C ASN A 116 -4.92 -18.33 19.93
N GLU A 117 -5.07 -19.28 19.00
CA GLU A 117 -4.53 -20.65 19.13
C GLU A 117 -2.99 -20.64 19.26
N HIS A 118 -2.30 -19.73 18.56
CA HIS A 118 -0.84 -19.59 18.62
C HIS A 118 -0.34 -18.51 19.59
N GLY A 119 -1.20 -17.91 20.41
CA GLY A 119 -0.79 -16.89 21.38
C GLY A 119 -0.32 -15.55 20.76
N LEU A 120 -0.67 -15.30 19.50
CA LEU A 120 -0.38 -14.08 18.76
C LEU A 120 -1.41 -12.96 18.97
N ALA A 121 -2.40 -13.15 19.85
CA ALA A 121 -3.46 -12.16 20.10
C ALA A 121 -2.91 -10.75 20.42
N ALA A 122 -1.89 -10.67 21.29
CA ALA A 122 -1.25 -9.40 21.63
C ALA A 122 -0.50 -8.76 20.44
N LEU A 123 0.04 -9.59 19.54
CA LEU A 123 0.69 -9.14 18.31
C LEU A 123 -0.35 -8.62 17.31
N ALA A 124 -1.51 -9.27 17.21
CA ALA A 124 -2.63 -8.85 16.38
C ALA A 124 -3.22 -7.52 16.86
N ASP A 125 -3.39 -7.34 18.18
CA ASP A 125 -3.83 -6.08 18.77
C ASP A 125 -2.87 -4.94 18.46
N LEU A 126 -1.56 -5.22 18.51
CA LEU A 126 -0.54 -4.24 18.17
C LEU A 126 -0.60 -3.86 16.68
N GLU A 127 -0.76 -4.84 15.78
CA GLU A 127 -0.96 -4.58 14.35
C GLU A 127 -2.21 -3.71 14.12
N LEU A 128 -3.33 -4.04 14.78
CA LEU A 128 -4.57 -3.28 14.68
C LEU A 128 -4.38 -1.81 15.10
N GLN A 129 -3.71 -1.57 16.23
CA GLN A 129 -3.42 -0.21 16.69
C GLN A 129 -2.55 0.57 15.69
N LEU A 130 -1.55 -0.09 15.09
CA LEU A 130 -0.71 0.52 14.06
C LEU A 130 -1.54 0.91 12.84
N ARG A 131 -2.40 0.02 12.34
CA ARG A 131 -3.28 0.30 11.20
C ARG A 131 -4.26 1.44 11.49
N ILE A 132 -4.86 1.46 12.68
CA ILE A 132 -5.75 2.56 13.09
C ILE A 132 -4.99 3.89 13.10
N ARG A 133 -3.77 3.91 13.65
CA ARG A 133 -2.94 5.12 13.65
C ARG A 133 -2.62 5.57 12.22
N GLN A 134 -2.16 4.66 11.35
CA GLN A 134 -1.87 4.98 9.95
C GLN A 134 -3.08 5.52 9.19
N ALA A 135 -4.26 4.92 9.39
CA ALA A 135 -5.50 5.39 8.78
C ALA A 135 -5.87 6.80 9.26
N ASN A 136 -5.70 7.08 10.56
CA ASN A 136 -5.92 8.41 11.11
C ASN A 136 -4.91 9.44 10.58
N ASP A 137 -3.63 9.07 10.45
CA ASP A 137 -2.59 9.93 9.88
C ASP A 137 -2.89 10.26 8.41
N ALA A 138 -3.30 9.26 7.62
CA ALA A 138 -3.73 9.45 6.23
C ALA A 138 -4.96 10.35 6.13
N LEU A 139 -5.98 10.14 6.98
CA LEU A 139 -7.17 10.98 7.04
C LEU A 139 -6.82 12.42 7.40
N GLN A 140 -5.94 12.62 8.38
CA GLN A 140 -5.47 13.93 8.78
C GLN A 140 -4.72 14.63 7.65
N SER A 141 -3.90 13.91 6.89
CA SER A 141 -3.24 14.43 5.68
C SER A 141 -4.26 14.92 4.66
N ILE A 142 -5.28 14.12 4.35
CA ILE A 142 -6.37 14.50 3.43
C ILE A 142 -7.13 15.74 3.92
N HIS A 143 -7.44 15.83 5.21
CA HIS A 143 -8.09 17.02 5.77
C HIS A 143 -7.23 18.27 5.61
N PHE A 144 -5.92 18.15 5.85
CA PHE A 144 -5.00 19.27 5.74
C PHE A 144 -4.90 19.76 4.30
N THR A 145 -4.73 18.86 3.32
CA THR A 145 -4.65 19.24 1.91
C THR A 145 -5.95 19.83 1.39
N LEU A 146 -7.10 19.27 1.77
CA LEU A 146 -8.40 19.82 1.40
C LEU A 146 -8.64 21.22 2.01
N ALA A 147 -8.23 21.42 3.26
CA ALA A 147 -8.33 22.72 3.92
C ALA A 147 -7.45 23.76 3.22
N ASP A 148 -6.21 23.40 2.87
CA ASP A 148 -5.30 24.27 2.12
C ASP A 148 -5.89 24.65 0.75
N GLN A 149 -6.40 23.66 0.00
CA GLN A 149 -7.08 23.89 -1.27
C GLN A 149 -8.29 24.82 -1.14
N ALA A 150 -9.11 24.63 -0.10
CA ALA A 150 -10.29 25.47 0.14
C ALA A 150 -9.91 26.92 0.47
N VAL A 151 -8.83 27.13 1.22
CA VAL A 151 -8.28 28.46 1.50
C VAL A 151 -7.79 29.10 0.20
N LEU A 152 -6.93 28.42 -0.57
CA LEU A 152 -6.41 28.92 -1.85
C LEU A 152 -7.55 29.26 -2.84
N PHE A 153 -8.59 28.44 -2.89
CA PHE A 153 -9.76 28.71 -3.72
C PHE A 153 -10.46 30.01 -3.31
N ARG A 154 -10.71 30.22 -2.00
CA ARG A 154 -11.40 31.43 -1.53
C ARG A 154 -10.55 32.69 -1.64
N THR A 155 -9.26 32.59 -1.32
CA THR A 155 -8.37 33.77 -1.23
C THR A 155 -7.82 34.16 -2.59
N GLU A 156 -7.54 33.19 -3.45
CA GLU A 156 -6.88 33.47 -4.71
C GLU A 156 -7.82 33.27 -5.92
N VAL A 157 -8.63 32.19 -5.97
CA VAL A 157 -9.45 31.89 -7.16
C VAL A 157 -10.67 32.80 -7.21
N CYS A 158 -11.40 32.95 -6.10
CA CYS A 158 -12.58 33.82 -6.04
C CYS A 158 -12.23 35.32 -6.14
N GLN A 159 -11.00 35.71 -5.80
CA GLN A 159 -10.55 37.11 -5.83
C GLN A 159 -9.85 37.49 -7.16
N ALA A 160 -9.62 36.52 -8.05
CA ALA A 160 -8.98 36.76 -9.33
C ALA A 160 -9.90 37.59 -10.24
N SER A 161 -9.46 38.81 -10.58
CA SER A 161 -10.27 39.78 -11.35
C SER A 161 -10.21 39.59 -12.87
N ASN A 162 -9.28 38.78 -13.38
CA ASN A 162 -9.12 38.53 -14.81
C ASN A 162 -8.74 37.07 -15.11
N GLN A 163 -8.94 36.67 -16.37
CA GLN A 163 -8.80 35.29 -16.82
C GLN A 163 -7.37 34.74 -16.67
N SER A 164 -6.34 35.56 -16.88
CA SER A 164 -4.94 35.13 -16.74
C SER A 164 -4.53 34.91 -15.28
N ALA A 165 -4.98 35.78 -14.36
CA ALA A 165 -4.81 35.57 -12.93
C ALA A 165 -5.54 34.30 -12.48
N ASN A 166 -6.75 34.06 -12.98
CA ASN A 166 -7.54 32.87 -12.68
C ASN A 166 -6.78 31.58 -13.09
N THR A 167 -6.24 31.51 -14.31
CA THR A 167 -5.45 30.36 -14.79
C THR A 167 -4.17 30.13 -13.98
N CYS A 168 -3.45 31.20 -13.59
CA CYS A 168 -2.25 31.09 -12.75
C CYS A 168 -2.61 30.55 -11.35
N THR A 169 -3.71 31.02 -10.78
CA THR A 169 -4.18 30.58 -9.47
C THR A 169 -4.65 29.13 -9.47
N TRP A 170 -5.35 28.67 -10.51
CA TRP A 170 -5.70 27.26 -10.65
C TRP A 170 -4.46 26.37 -10.69
N GLY A 171 -3.36 26.85 -11.28
CA GLY A 171 -2.07 26.17 -11.24
C GLY A 171 -1.55 25.94 -9.80
N LYS A 172 -1.74 26.91 -8.89
CA LYS A 172 -1.36 26.75 -7.48
C LYS A 172 -2.25 25.76 -6.73
N VAL A 173 -3.57 25.76 -7.01
CA VAL A 173 -4.50 24.77 -6.45
C VAL A 173 -4.12 23.35 -6.90
N HIS A 174 -3.75 23.17 -8.16
CA HIS A 174 -3.29 21.87 -8.68
C HIS A 174 -1.94 21.44 -8.09
N GLN A 175 -1.05 22.39 -7.78
CA GLN A 175 0.20 22.07 -7.08
C GLN A 175 -0.04 21.58 -5.66
N ALA A 176 -1.02 22.15 -4.94
CA ALA A 176 -1.42 21.66 -3.63
C ALA A 176 -2.03 20.24 -3.68
N ASP A 177 -2.67 19.87 -4.80
CA ASP A 177 -3.23 18.54 -5.03
C ASP A 177 -2.16 17.46 -5.26
N THR A 178 -1.04 17.81 -5.89
CA THR A 178 0.06 16.87 -6.16
C THR A 178 0.89 16.45 -4.94
N VAL A 179 0.57 16.92 -3.73
CA VAL A 179 1.31 16.63 -2.49
C VAL A 179 0.73 15.42 -1.73
N LEU A 180 -0.45 14.93 -2.12
CA LEU A 180 -1.04 13.66 -1.65
C LEU A 180 -0.50 12.44 -2.42
#